data_AF-A0AAV5X5S3-F1
#
_entry.id   AF-A0AAV5X5S3-F1
#
_cell.length_a   1.000
_cell.length_b   1.000
_cell.length_c   1.000
_cell.angle_alpha   90.00
_cell.angle_beta   90.00
_cell.angle_gamma   90.00
#
_symmetry.space_group_name_H-M   'P 1'
#
loop_
_entity.id
_entity.type
_entity.pdbx_description
1 polymer ?
#
loop_
_entity_poly.entity_id
_entity_poly.type
_entity_poly.pdbx_seq_one_letter_code
_entity_poly.pdbx_strand_id
1 'polypeptide(L)'
;MPKKAKVVLTDYVWDSLEVEERTLEGLATLVALQTKTAEVIITPHAAWYSEPAMVGLQSGAPAAVRRVLSGQWPVNVVNKAVKGKTRAGL
;
A
#
# COMPACT_ATOMS: atom_id res chain seq x y z
N MET A 1 -31.85 -8.89 3.98
CA MET A 1 -30.46 -9.40 4.03
C MET A 1 -29.51 -8.24 3.78
N PRO A 2 -28.45 -8.04 4.59
CA PRO A 2 -27.47 -6.99 4.31
C PRO A 2 -26.80 -7.24 2.96
N LYS A 3 -26.56 -6.16 2.20
CA LYS A 3 -25.99 -6.23 0.85
C LYS A 3 -24.51 -6.64 0.99
N LYS A 4 -24.11 -7.80 0.42
CA LYS A 4 -22.71 -8.22 0.39
C LYS A 4 -21.87 -7.20 -0.38
N ALA A 5 -20.68 -6.90 0.14
CA ALA A 5 -19.72 -6.03 -0.54
C ALA A 5 -19.12 -6.76 -1.76
N LYS A 6 -18.81 -6.03 -2.83
CA LYS A 6 -18.01 -6.56 -3.95
C LYS A 6 -16.54 -6.26 -3.68
N VAL A 7 -15.70 -7.28 -3.71
CA VAL A 7 -14.25 -7.18 -3.48
C VAL A 7 -13.53 -7.61 -4.75
N VAL A 8 -12.66 -6.73 -5.27
CA VAL A 8 -11.84 -7.02 -6.45
C VAL A 8 -10.43 -7.38 -6.00
N LEU A 9 -9.94 -8.54 -6.40
CA LEU A 9 -8.60 -9.04 -6.07
C LEU A 9 -7.69 -8.92 -7.30
N THR A 10 -6.62 -8.13 -7.18
CA THR A 10 -5.77 -7.72 -8.32
C THR A 10 -4.31 -8.18 -8.23
N ASP A 11 -3.90 -8.80 -7.12
CA ASP A 11 -2.53 -9.26 -6.87
C ASP A 11 -2.56 -10.68 -6.30
N TYR A 12 -2.68 -11.66 -7.18
CA TYR A 12 -2.64 -13.08 -6.84
C TYR A 12 -1.92 -13.84 -7.97
N VAL A 13 -1.13 -14.86 -7.62
CA VAL A 13 -0.33 -15.65 -8.57
C VAL A 13 -0.80 -17.12 -8.60
N TRP A 14 -1.84 -17.45 -7.82
CA TRP A 14 -2.32 -18.81 -7.62
C TRP A 14 -3.42 -19.19 -8.60
N ASP A 15 -3.48 -20.47 -8.95
CA ASP A 15 -4.54 -21.01 -9.82
C ASP A 15 -5.89 -21.20 -9.10
N SER A 16 -5.89 -21.18 -7.78
CA SER A 16 -7.08 -21.30 -6.92
C SER A 16 -7.23 -20.07 -6.02
N LEU A 17 -8.49 -19.72 -5.74
CA LEU A 17 -8.89 -18.66 -4.80
C LEU A 17 -9.69 -19.22 -3.60
N GLU A 18 -9.64 -20.53 -3.39
CA GLU A 18 -10.44 -21.22 -2.37
C GLU A 18 -10.19 -20.63 -0.96
N VAL A 19 -8.96 -20.21 -0.67
CA VAL A 19 -8.61 -19.60 0.62
C VAL A 19 -9.31 -18.25 0.79
N GLU A 20 -9.27 -17.40 -0.22
CA GLU A 20 -9.89 -16.06 -0.24
C GLU A 20 -11.43 -16.17 -0.24
N GLU A 21 -11.97 -17.12 -0.99
CA GLU A 21 -13.41 -17.40 -1.05
C GLU A 21 -13.94 -17.87 0.30
N ARG A 22 -13.26 -18.85 0.94
CA ARG A 22 -13.63 -19.33 2.28
C ARG A 22 -13.49 -18.22 3.33
N THR A 23 -12.47 -17.38 3.22
CA THR A 23 -12.24 -16.28 4.18
C THR A 23 -13.33 -15.22 4.11
N LEU A 24 -13.87 -14.97 2.91
CA LEU A 24 -14.89 -13.94 2.66
C LEU A 24 -16.32 -14.50 2.60
N GLU A 25 -16.49 -15.78 2.94
CA GLU A 25 -17.78 -16.45 2.90
C GLU A 25 -18.82 -15.71 3.76
N GLY A 26 -20.02 -15.54 3.22
CA GLY A 26 -21.10 -14.79 3.88
C GLY A 26 -20.93 -13.26 3.91
N LEU A 27 -19.73 -12.73 3.70
CA LEU A 27 -19.41 -11.29 3.85
C LEU A 27 -19.31 -10.55 2.51
N ALA A 28 -18.69 -11.15 1.51
CA ALA A 28 -18.44 -10.51 0.23
C ALA A 28 -18.62 -11.46 -0.95
N THR A 29 -18.77 -10.86 -2.13
CA THR A 29 -18.60 -11.54 -3.41
C THR A 29 -17.22 -11.17 -3.94
N LEU A 30 -16.35 -12.17 -4.08
CA LEU A 30 -15.01 -12.00 -4.62
C LEU A 30 -15.07 -11.96 -6.15
N VAL A 31 -14.39 -11.00 -6.75
CA VAL A 31 -14.15 -10.93 -8.20
C VAL A 31 -12.65 -10.95 -8.40
N ALA A 32 -12.14 -12.08 -8.86
CA ALA A 32 -10.77 -12.18 -9.31
C ALA A 32 -10.60 -11.36 -10.57
N LEU A 33 -9.63 -10.45 -10.58
CA LEU A 33 -9.20 -9.84 -11.83
C LEU A 33 -8.36 -10.89 -12.58
N GLN A 34 -9.03 -11.82 -13.28
CA GLN A 34 -8.39 -12.92 -14.02
C GLN A 34 -7.67 -12.37 -15.26
N THR A 35 -6.49 -11.83 -15.04
CA THR A 35 -5.63 -11.21 -16.07
C THR A 35 -4.91 -12.25 -16.94
N LYS A 36 -5.63 -13.28 -17.39
CA LYS A 36 -5.09 -14.39 -18.19
C LYS A 36 -5.13 -14.14 -19.72
N THR A 37 -5.63 -12.98 -20.16
CA THR A 37 -5.83 -12.67 -21.60
C THR A 37 -5.22 -11.32 -22.01
N ALA A 38 -4.94 -11.18 -23.31
CA ALA A 38 -4.27 -10.02 -23.91
C ALA A 38 -5.08 -8.70 -23.91
N GLU A 39 -6.37 -8.75 -23.57
CA GLU A 39 -7.22 -7.56 -23.42
C GLU A 39 -6.96 -6.81 -22.09
N VAL A 40 -6.08 -7.34 -21.24
CA VAL A 40 -5.77 -6.78 -19.92
C VAL A 40 -4.32 -6.29 -19.87
N ILE A 41 -4.14 -5.01 -19.54
CA ILE A 41 -2.82 -4.41 -19.28
C ILE A 41 -2.41 -4.71 -17.84
N ILE A 42 -1.28 -5.39 -17.65
CA ILE A 42 -0.69 -5.71 -16.34
C ILE A 42 0.56 -4.85 -16.15
N THR A 43 0.72 -4.29 -14.94
CA THR A 43 1.98 -3.65 -14.53
C THR A 43 2.51 -4.34 -13.28
N PRO A 44 3.82 -4.68 -13.20
CA PRO A 44 4.37 -5.47 -12.10
C PRO A 44 4.64 -4.61 -10.87
N HIS A 45 3.58 -4.06 -10.25
CA HIS A 45 3.69 -3.10 -9.13
C HIS A 45 4.67 -1.96 -9.44
N ALA A 46 4.69 -1.49 -10.69
CA ALA A 46 5.65 -0.51 -11.20
C ALA A 46 5.07 0.91 -11.26
N ALA A 47 3.89 1.16 -10.69
CA ALA A 47 3.22 2.46 -10.75
C ALA A 47 4.06 3.60 -10.13
N TRP A 48 4.93 3.27 -9.17
CA TRP A 48 5.83 4.23 -8.52
C TRP A 48 7.19 4.36 -9.23
N TYR A 49 7.51 3.49 -10.19
CA TYR A 49 8.85 3.37 -10.75
C TYR A 49 9.12 4.42 -11.84
N SER A 50 10.14 5.23 -11.60
CA SER A 50 10.93 5.93 -12.59
C SER A 50 12.32 6.18 -11.98
N GLU A 51 13.36 6.38 -12.79
CA GLU A 51 14.70 6.67 -12.25
C GLU A 51 14.71 7.89 -11.31
N PRO A 52 14.04 9.02 -11.64
CA PRO A 52 13.95 10.14 -10.71
C PRO A 52 13.16 9.82 -9.44
N ALA A 53 12.08 9.05 -9.54
CA ALA A 53 11.30 8.64 -8.36
C ALA A 53 12.12 7.73 -7.43
N MET A 54 12.97 6.86 -7.98
CA MET A 54 13.89 6.02 -7.19
C MET A 54 14.86 6.87 -6.37
N VAL A 55 15.47 7.90 -6.98
CA VAL A 55 16.36 8.85 -6.28
C VAL A 55 15.61 9.59 -5.15
N GLY A 56 14.37 10.01 -5.42
CA GLY A 56 13.50 10.62 -4.41
C GLY A 56 13.17 9.67 -3.25
N LEU A 57 12.82 8.41 -3.55
CA LEU A 57 12.49 7.41 -2.53
C LEU A 57 13.70 7.09 -1.64
N GLN A 58 14.87 6.89 -2.25
CA GLN A 58 16.12 6.60 -1.55
C GLN A 58 16.56 7.75 -0.63
N SER A 59 16.32 9.00 -1.02
CA SER A 59 16.65 10.18 -0.21
C SER A 59 15.60 10.52 0.85
N GLY A 60 14.34 10.12 0.66
CA GLY A 60 13.21 10.51 1.51
C GLY A 60 13.33 10.06 2.97
N ALA A 61 13.40 8.75 3.22
CA ALA A 61 13.46 8.22 4.59
C ALA A 61 14.70 8.69 5.37
N PRO A 62 15.92 8.67 4.80
CA PRO A 62 17.10 9.23 5.46
C PRO A 62 16.97 10.73 5.78
N ALA A 63 16.37 11.52 4.87
CA ALA A 63 16.15 12.95 5.12
C ALA A 63 15.18 13.20 6.29
N ALA A 64 14.14 12.38 6.43
CA ALA A 64 13.23 12.47 7.57
C ALA A 64 13.92 12.11 8.89
N VAL A 65 14.75 11.04 8.90
CA VAL A 65 15.55 10.67 10.07
C VAL A 65 16.54 11.77 10.45
N ARG A 66 17.27 12.32 9.47
CA ARG A 66 18.19 13.44 9.69
C ARG A 66 17.47 14.62 10.35
N ARG A 67 16.28 14.99 9.86
CA ARG A 67 15.49 16.09 10.45
C ARG A 67 15.20 15.82 11.93
N VAL A 68 14.66 14.64 12.25
CA VAL A 68 14.32 14.27 13.63
C VAL A 68 15.53 14.33 14.55
N LEU A 69 16.64 13.70 14.14
CA LEU A 69 17.88 13.69 14.94
C LEU A 69 18.52 15.08 15.06
N SER A 70 18.19 16.01 14.15
CA SER A 70 18.65 17.40 14.19
C SER A 70 17.67 18.34 14.91
N GLY A 71 16.67 17.81 15.63
CA GLY A 71 15.68 18.62 16.33
C GLY A 71 14.67 19.33 15.41
N GLN A 72 14.52 18.86 14.16
CA GLN A 72 13.59 19.43 13.19
C GLN A 72 12.40 18.51 12.95
N TRP A 73 11.21 19.09 12.84
CA TRP A 73 10.00 18.34 12.47
C TRP A 73 10.15 17.75 11.04
N PRO A 74 9.95 16.43 10.85
CA PRO A 74 9.98 15.84 9.52
C PRO A 74 8.82 16.34 8.63
N VAL A 75 9.03 16.33 7.32
CA VAL A 75 8.09 16.91 6.35
C VAL A 75 6.84 16.03 6.19
N ASN A 76 7.05 14.72 6.04
CA ASN A 76 5.99 13.76 5.69
C ASN A 76 5.50 12.98 6.92
N VAL A 77 4.99 13.68 7.94
CA VAL A 77 4.45 13.03 9.15
C VAL A 77 3.00 12.61 8.95
N VAL A 78 2.77 11.30 8.99
CA VAL A 78 1.44 10.68 8.91
C VAL A 78 0.69 10.84 10.23
N ASN A 79 1.31 10.48 11.34
CA ASN A 79 0.73 10.50 12.69
C ASN A 79 0.96 11.83 13.41
N LYS A 80 0.42 12.93 12.87
CA LYS A 80 0.66 14.31 13.38
C LYS A 80 0.40 14.50 14.89
N ALA A 81 -0.47 13.69 15.48
CA ALA A 81 -0.80 13.70 16.90
C ALA A 81 0.37 13.39 17.86
N VAL A 82 1.50 12.88 17.33
CA VAL A 82 2.70 12.60 18.14
C VAL A 82 3.53 13.83 18.49
N LYS A 83 3.26 14.98 17.86
CA LYS A 83 3.99 16.23 18.14
C LYS A 83 3.90 16.60 19.63
N GLY A 84 5.04 16.93 20.23
CA GLY A 84 5.18 17.18 21.67
C GLY A 84 5.10 15.93 22.56
N LYS A 85 4.95 14.74 21.96
CA LYS A 85 4.84 13.44 22.67
C LYS A 85 5.93 12.47 22.25
N THR A 86 6.87 12.90 21.40
CA THR A 86 7.95 12.05 20.89
C THR A 86 9.12 12.01 21.87
N ARG A 87 9.87 10.88 21.87
CA ARG A 87 11.15 10.77 22.60
C ARG A 87 12.25 11.67 22.02
N ALA A 88 12.06 12.16 20.80
CA ALA A 88 12.96 13.10 20.15
C ALA A 88 12.79 14.56 20.63
N GLY A 89 11.82 14.83 21.52
CA GLY A 89 11.57 16.18 22.01
C GLY A 89 10.92 17.11 20.97
N LEU A 90 10.29 16.53 19.94
CA LEU A 90 9.58 17.23 18.86
C LEU A 90 8.06 17.14 19.02
#